data_AF-A0A8V8TLU8-F1
#
_entry.id   AF-A0A8V8TLU8-F1
#
_cell.length_a   1.000
_cell.length_b   1.000
_cell.length_c   1.000
_cell.angle_alpha   90.00
_cell.angle_beta   90.00
_cell.angle_gamma   90.00
#
_symmetry.space_group_name_H-M   'P 1'
#
loop_
_entity.id
_entity.type
_entity.pdbx_description
1 polymer ?
#
loop_
_entity_poly.entity_id
_entity_poly.type
_entity_poly.pdbx_seq_one_letter_code
_entity_poly.pdbx_strand_id
1 'polypeptide(L)'
;MPIIGRKIQDKLNKTKDDISKNMSFLKVDKEYVKALPSQGLSSSAVLEKLKEYSSMDAFWQEGRASGTVYSGEEKLTELLVKAYGDFAWSNPLHPDIFPGLRKIEAEIVRIACSLFNGGPDSCGCVTSGGTESILMACKAYRDLAFEKGIKTPEIVAPQSAHAAFNKAASYFGMKIVRVPLTKMMEVDVRVSCLWGRVGSSPMKDLPRI
;
A
#
# COMPACT_ATOMS: atom_id res chain seq x y z
N MET A 1 -22.75 -22.03 24.34
CA MET A 1 -23.88 -21.47 23.54
C MET A 1 -23.82 -21.98 22.09
N PRO A 2 -24.46 -23.12 21.77
CA PRO A 2 -24.41 -23.75 20.44
C PRO A 2 -25.09 -22.94 19.33
N ILE A 3 -26.10 -22.12 19.69
CA ILE A 3 -26.91 -21.33 18.76
C ILE A 3 -26.12 -20.16 18.15
N ILE A 4 -25.21 -19.56 18.93
CA ILE A 4 -24.37 -18.45 18.46
C ILE A 4 -23.33 -18.96 17.45
N GLY A 5 -22.74 -20.14 17.71
CA GLY A 5 -21.82 -20.79 16.77
C GLY A 5 -22.46 -21.07 15.41
N ARG A 6 -23.70 -21.58 15.39
CA ARG A 6 -24.45 -21.76 14.13
C ARG A 6 -24.69 -20.44 13.40
N LYS A 7 -25.18 -19.40 14.09
CA LYS A 7 -25.41 -18.09 13.47
C LYS A 7 -24.14 -17.45 12.89
N ILE A 8 -23.00 -17.64 13.55
CA ILE A 8 -21.69 -17.18 13.03
C ILE A 8 -21.32 -17.97 11.78
N GLN A 9 -21.45 -19.30 11.82
CA GLN A 9 -21.14 -20.16 10.68
C GLN A 9 -22.03 -19.85 9.47
N ASP A 10 -23.32 -19.62 9.68
CA ASP A 10 -24.27 -19.25 8.63
C ASP A 10 -23.90 -17.91 7.98
N LYS A 11 -23.47 -16.93 8.79
CA LYS A 11 -22.97 -15.64 8.29
C LYS A 11 -21.68 -15.78 7.51
N LEU A 12 -20.75 -16.62 7.98
CA LEU A 12 -19.49 -16.89 7.27
C LEU A 12 -19.75 -17.58 5.94
N ASN A 13 -20.60 -18.60 5.91
CA ASN A 13 -20.98 -19.31 4.69
C ASN A 13 -21.66 -18.36 3.70
N LYS A 14 -22.64 -17.57 4.16
CA LYS A 14 -23.29 -16.55 3.32
C LYS A 14 -22.30 -15.54 2.76
N THR A 15 -21.37 -15.07 3.59
CA THR A 15 -20.32 -14.12 3.16
C THR A 15 -19.38 -14.77 2.13
N LYS A 16 -19.03 -16.04 2.34
CA LYS A 16 -18.20 -16.81 1.39
C LYS A 16 -18.92 -16.97 0.05
N ASP A 17 -20.20 -17.32 0.08
CA ASP A 17 -21.02 -17.46 -1.13
C ASP A 17 -21.18 -16.13 -1.86
N ASP A 18 -21.41 -15.03 -1.11
CA ASP A 18 -21.48 -13.68 -1.66
C ASP A 18 -20.14 -13.25 -2.29
N ILE A 19 -19.01 -13.57 -1.67
CA ILE A 19 -17.67 -13.31 -2.23
C ILE A 19 -17.47 -14.13 -3.52
N SER A 20 -17.71 -15.44 -3.47
CA SER A 20 -17.55 -16.34 -4.63
C SER A 20 -18.50 -15.98 -5.78
N LYS A 21 -19.68 -15.43 -5.50
CA LYS A 21 -20.65 -15.01 -6.51
C LYS A 21 -20.25 -13.69 -7.17
N ASN A 22 -19.78 -12.71 -6.39
CA ASN A 22 -19.52 -11.35 -6.85
C ASN A 22 -18.08 -11.11 -7.34
N MET A 23 -17.13 -11.97 -6.95
CA MET A 23 -15.74 -11.90 -7.41
C MET A 23 -15.48 -12.94 -8.49
N SER A 24 -15.92 -12.64 -9.72
CA SER A 24 -15.76 -13.53 -10.88
C SER A 24 -14.30 -13.97 -11.11
N PHE A 25 -13.33 -13.14 -10.72
CA PHE A 25 -11.89 -13.46 -10.79
C PHE A 25 -11.45 -14.61 -9.86
N LEU A 26 -12.28 -15.02 -8.87
CA LEU A 26 -12.01 -16.21 -8.05
C LEU A 26 -12.37 -17.52 -8.77
N LYS A 27 -13.12 -17.44 -9.87
CA LYS A 27 -13.52 -18.59 -10.68
C LYS A 27 -12.54 -18.78 -11.82
N VAL A 28 -11.41 -19.39 -11.51
CA VAL A 28 -10.47 -19.88 -12.54
C VAL A 28 -10.80 -21.35 -12.78
N ASP A 29 -11.21 -21.71 -14.00
CA ASP A 29 -11.52 -23.09 -14.41
C ASP A 29 -10.24 -23.91 -14.65
N LYS A 30 -9.31 -23.88 -13.68
CA LYS A 30 -8.11 -24.73 -13.62
C LYS A 30 -7.83 -25.17 -12.19
N GLU A 31 -7.24 -26.35 -12.04
CA GLU A 31 -6.87 -26.86 -10.72
C GLU A 31 -5.73 -26.05 -10.07
N TYR A 32 -5.84 -25.86 -8.77
CA TYR A 32 -4.82 -25.21 -7.96
C TYR A 32 -3.70 -26.19 -7.60
N VAL A 33 -2.46 -25.75 -7.73
CA VAL A 33 -1.30 -26.45 -7.15
C VAL A 33 -1.35 -26.31 -5.62
N LYS A 34 -1.60 -27.42 -4.92
CA LYS A 34 -1.78 -27.45 -3.45
C LYS A 34 -0.61 -28.10 -2.69
N ALA A 35 0.32 -28.71 -3.43
CA ALA A 35 1.51 -29.35 -2.89
C ALA A 35 2.66 -29.17 -3.89
N LEU A 36 3.89 -29.25 -3.39
CA LEU A 36 5.08 -29.24 -4.25
C LEU A 36 5.08 -30.49 -5.15
N PRO A 37 5.37 -30.37 -6.45
CA PRO A 37 5.44 -31.53 -7.33
C PRO A 37 6.57 -32.47 -6.87
N SER A 38 6.35 -33.78 -7.02
CA SER A 38 7.34 -34.80 -6.64
C SER A 38 8.64 -34.73 -7.46
N GLN A 39 8.57 -34.14 -8.66
CA GLN A 39 9.71 -33.90 -9.55
C GLN A 39 9.71 -32.44 -9.99
N GLY A 40 10.91 -31.85 -10.07
CA GLY A 40 11.09 -30.49 -10.56
C GLY A 40 10.69 -30.39 -12.03
N LEU A 41 9.89 -29.39 -12.37
CA LEU A 41 9.56 -29.09 -13.76
C LEU A 41 10.78 -28.50 -14.46
N SER A 42 10.90 -28.75 -15.76
CA SER A 42 11.88 -28.06 -16.61
C SER A 42 11.55 -26.57 -16.72
N SER A 43 12.55 -25.74 -17.04
CA SER A 43 12.34 -24.30 -17.24
C SER A 43 11.28 -24.00 -18.29
N SER A 44 11.23 -24.76 -19.40
CA SER A 44 10.21 -24.59 -20.44
C SER A 44 8.81 -24.92 -19.94
N ALA A 45 8.64 -26.01 -19.18
CA ALA A 45 7.36 -26.41 -18.60
C ALA A 45 6.86 -25.40 -17.55
N VAL A 46 7.77 -24.79 -16.78
CA VAL A 46 7.42 -23.70 -15.85
C VAL A 46 6.93 -22.48 -16.62
N LEU A 47 7.66 -22.05 -17.65
CA LEU A 47 7.28 -20.88 -18.45
C LEU A 47 5.97 -21.08 -19.22
N GLU A 48 5.71 -22.29 -19.72
CA GLU A 48 4.43 -22.65 -20.35
C GLU A 48 3.27 -22.53 -19.36
N LYS A 49 3.44 -23.06 -18.14
CA LYS A 49 2.46 -22.86 -17.06
C LYS A 49 2.26 -21.39 -16.70
N LEU A 50 3.34 -20.59 -16.64
CA LEU A 50 3.23 -19.16 -16.36
C LEU A 50 2.46 -18.40 -17.45
N LYS A 51 2.62 -18.79 -18.73
CA LYS A 51 1.81 -18.23 -19.83
C LYS A 51 0.33 -18.52 -19.63
N GLU A 52 -0.03 -19.74 -19.20
CA GLU A 52 -1.41 -20.07 -18.89
C GLU A 52 -2.01 -19.13 -17.83
N TYR A 53 -1.28 -18.84 -16.74
CA TYR A 53 -1.75 -17.90 -15.73
C TYR A 53 -1.90 -16.49 -16.30
N SER A 54 -0.89 -15.97 -17.00
CA SER A 54 -0.94 -14.61 -17.57
C SER A 54 -2.05 -14.43 -18.60
N SER A 55 -2.46 -15.50 -19.29
CA SER A 55 -3.54 -15.47 -20.28
C SER A 55 -4.93 -15.27 -19.66
N MET A 56 -5.06 -15.45 -18.34
CA MET A 56 -6.30 -15.24 -17.58
C MET A 56 -6.43 -13.82 -17.05
N ASP A 57 -5.38 -13.01 -17.15
CA ASP A 57 -5.41 -11.63 -16.69
C ASP A 57 -6.41 -10.82 -17.50
N ALA A 58 -6.97 -9.77 -16.89
CA ALA A 58 -7.85 -8.85 -17.60
C ALA A 58 -7.11 -8.20 -18.78
N PHE A 59 -7.86 -7.79 -19.81
CA PHE A 59 -7.34 -7.08 -20.99
C PHE A 59 -6.93 -5.63 -20.67
N TRP A 60 -5.98 -5.45 -19.75
CA TRP A 60 -5.49 -4.14 -19.33
C TRP A 60 -4.75 -3.41 -20.46
N GLN A 61 -4.19 -4.15 -21.41
CA GLN A 61 -3.53 -3.62 -22.62
C GLN A 61 -4.49 -2.82 -23.51
N GLU A 62 -5.82 -3.08 -23.42
CA GLU A 62 -6.84 -2.30 -24.13
C GLU A 62 -7.17 -0.96 -23.45
N GLY A 63 -6.50 -0.61 -22.35
CA GLY A 63 -6.71 0.65 -21.63
C GLY A 63 -8.04 0.71 -20.86
N ARG A 64 -8.66 -0.45 -20.59
CA ARG A 64 -9.97 -0.55 -19.90
C ARG A 64 -9.87 -0.72 -18.38
N ALA A 65 -8.66 -0.78 -17.84
CA ALA A 65 -8.41 -0.87 -16.40
C ALA A 65 -8.01 0.52 -15.86
N SER A 66 -8.90 1.15 -15.06
CA SER A 66 -8.60 2.45 -14.45
C SER A 66 -7.43 2.35 -13.47
N GLY A 67 -6.40 3.17 -13.64
CA GLY A 67 -5.21 3.16 -12.79
C GLY A 67 -4.31 1.96 -13.11
N THR A 68 -4.37 0.92 -12.26
CA THR A 68 -3.68 -0.40 -12.28
C THR A 68 -2.29 -0.48 -12.96
N VAL A 69 -2.19 -0.29 -14.27
CA VAL A 69 -0.96 -0.32 -15.05
C VAL A 69 -0.71 1.06 -15.67
N TYR A 70 0.27 1.80 -15.14
CA TYR A 70 0.53 3.20 -15.50
C TYR A 70 1.22 3.38 -16.85
N SER A 71 1.97 2.37 -17.29
CA SER A 71 2.53 2.24 -18.65
C SER A 71 2.50 0.77 -19.03
N GLY A 72 2.33 0.48 -20.32
CA GLY A 72 2.31 -0.87 -20.88
C GLY A 72 3.14 -0.99 -22.15
N GLU A 73 4.05 -0.04 -22.38
CA GLU A 73 4.84 0.01 -23.61
C GLU A 73 5.90 -1.09 -23.61
N GLU A 74 6.00 -1.79 -24.73
CA GLU A 74 6.80 -3.01 -24.87
C GLU A 74 8.30 -2.75 -24.72
N LYS A 75 8.84 -1.73 -25.40
CA LYS A 75 10.29 -1.42 -25.34
C LYS A 75 10.73 -0.97 -23.96
N LEU A 76 9.90 -0.20 -23.27
CA LEU A 76 10.11 0.18 -21.88
C LEU A 76 10.11 -1.06 -20.99
N THR A 77 9.17 -1.97 -21.19
CA THR A 77 9.10 -3.22 -20.42
C THR A 77 10.35 -4.07 -20.63
N GLU A 78 10.82 -4.23 -21.88
CA GLU A 78 12.06 -4.95 -22.18
C GLU A 78 13.28 -4.33 -21.49
N LEU A 79 13.38 -2.99 -21.48
CA LEU A 79 14.44 -2.27 -20.79
C LEU A 79 14.41 -2.54 -19.28
N LEU A 80 13.23 -2.45 -18.66
CA LEU A 80 13.07 -2.65 -17.22
C LEU A 80 13.36 -4.10 -16.79
N VAL A 81 12.95 -5.09 -17.58
CA VAL A 81 13.24 -6.51 -17.31
C VAL A 81 14.75 -6.79 -17.39
N LYS A 82 15.44 -6.23 -18.38
CA LYS A 82 16.91 -6.33 -18.49
C LYS A 82 17.60 -5.70 -17.28
N ALA A 83 17.22 -4.48 -16.92
CA ALA A 83 17.76 -3.80 -15.74
C ALA A 83 17.49 -4.57 -14.44
N TYR A 84 16.31 -5.18 -14.29
CA TYR A 84 16.04 -6.08 -13.16
C TYR A 84 16.95 -7.31 -13.17
N GLY A 85 17.15 -7.94 -14.33
CA GLY A 85 18.03 -9.10 -14.49
C GLY A 85 19.46 -8.82 -14.01
N ASP A 86 20.01 -7.65 -14.33
CA ASP A 86 21.35 -7.21 -13.93
C ASP A 86 21.52 -7.08 -12.39
N PHE A 87 20.41 -6.87 -11.67
CA PHE A 87 20.38 -6.68 -10.21
C PHE A 87 19.61 -7.78 -9.46
N ALA A 88 19.24 -8.88 -10.12
CA ALA A 88 18.31 -9.88 -9.59
C ALA A 88 18.73 -10.49 -8.22
N TRP A 89 20.04 -10.59 -7.98
CA TRP A 89 20.61 -11.12 -6.74
C TRP A 89 21.14 -10.05 -5.78
N SER A 90 20.96 -8.78 -6.12
CA SER A 90 21.38 -7.67 -5.26
C SER A 90 20.46 -7.57 -4.03
N ASN A 91 21.05 -7.22 -2.89
CA ASN A 91 20.32 -7.03 -1.64
C ASN A 91 20.86 -5.79 -0.91
N PRO A 92 20.06 -4.72 -0.78
CA PRO A 92 20.52 -3.45 -0.20
C PRO A 92 20.85 -3.56 1.30
N LEU A 93 20.50 -4.67 1.97
CA LEU A 93 20.96 -4.98 3.33
C LEU A 93 22.50 -5.14 3.43
N HIS A 94 23.16 -5.47 2.32
CA HIS A 94 24.60 -5.70 2.24
C HIS A 94 25.28 -4.65 1.34
N PRO A 95 25.36 -3.37 1.76
CA PRO A 95 25.89 -2.28 0.93
C PRO A 95 27.40 -2.38 0.67
N ASP A 96 28.13 -3.14 1.48
CA ASP A 96 29.53 -3.50 1.29
C ASP A 96 29.71 -4.47 0.10
N ILE A 97 28.75 -5.36 -0.11
CA ILE A 97 28.74 -6.31 -1.24
C ILE A 97 28.12 -5.68 -2.49
N PHE A 98 27.09 -4.85 -2.33
CA PHE A 98 26.35 -4.22 -3.44
C PHE A 98 26.41 -2.68 -3.43
N PRO A 99 27.61 -2.07 -3.51
CA PRO A 99 27.74 -0.61 -3.46
C PRO A 99 27.10 0.09 -4.67
N GLY A 100 26.99 -0.61 -5.81
CA GLY A 100 26.29 -0.12 -7.01
C GLY A 100 24.80 0.11 -6.76
N LEU A 101 24.10 -0.86 -6.15
CA LEU A 101 22.70 -0.69 -5.77
C LEU A 101 22.52 0.44 -4.74
N ARG A 102 23.39 0.49 -3.72
CA ARG A 102 23.38 1.57 -2.73
C ARG A 102 23.52 2.95 -3.39
N LYS A 103 24.33 3.07 -4.44
CA LYS A 103 24.46 4.31 -5.21
C LYS A 103 23.15 4.64 -5.95
N ILE A 104 22.55 3.67 -6.64
CA ILE A 104 21.28 3.84 -7.36
C ILE A 104 20.17 4.34 -6.43
N GLU A 105 19.97 3.72 -5.27
CA GLU A 105 18.92 4.16 -4.33
C GLU A 105 19.13 5.59 -3.84
N ALA A 106 20.38 5.98 -3.54
CA ALA A 106 20.70 7.34 -3.13
C ALA A 106 20.44 8.36 -4.25
N GLU A 107 20.71 8.00 -5.50
CA GLU A 107 20.44 8.86 -6.66
C GLU A 107 18.93 9.00 -6.92
N ILE A 108 18.16 7.91 -6.81
CA ILE A 108 16.69 7.95 -6.90
C ILE A 108 16.11 8.93 -5.87
N VAL A 109 16.54 8.83 -4.61
CA VAL A 109 16.10 9.75 -3.55
C VAL A 109 16.48 11.18 -3.88
N ARG A 110 17.72 11.45 -4.31
CA ARG A 110 18.17 12.81 -4.61
C ARG A 110 17.43 13.40 -5.80
N ILE A 111 17.18 12.63 -6.86
CA ILE A 111 16.38 13.06 -8.02
C ILE A 111 14.96 13.42 -7.56
N ALA A 112 14.32 12.58 -6.75
CA ALA A 112 13.00 12.86 -6.22
C ALA A 112 12.99 14.14 -5.37
N CYS A 113 13.93 14.29 -4.43
CA CYS A 113 14.06 15.52 -3.62
C CYS A 113 14.20 16.77 -4.49
N SER A 114 14.99 16.72 -5.57
CA SER A 114 15.16 17.83 -6.51
C SER A 114 13.86 18.15 -7.26
N LEU A 115 13.10 17.14 -7.69
CA LEU A 115 11.79 17.35 -8.33
C LEU A 115 10.77 18.03 -7.39
N PHE A 116 10.87 17.77 -6.09
CA PHE A 116 10.06 18.43 -5.06
C PHE A 116 10.69 19.71 -4.47
N ASN A 117 11.73 20.27 -5.12
CA ASN A 117 12.43 21.50 -4.70
C ASN A 117 12.96 21.46 -3.25
N GLY A 118 13.44 20.30 -2.79
CA GLY A 118 13.80 20.08 -1.38
C GLY A 118 15.08 20.77 -0.89
N GLY A 119 15.96 21.22 -1.79
CA GLY A 119 17.25 21.82 -1.40
C GLY A 119 18.24 20.82 -0.76
N PRO A 120 19.40 21.31 -0.26
CA PRO A 120 20.48 20.44 0.22
C PRO A 120 20.13 19.66 1.49
N ASP A 121 19.31 20.24 2.38
CA ASP A 121 18.95 19.62 3.66
C ASP A 121 17.87 18.53 3.53
N SER A 122 17.24 18.43 2.36
CA SER A 122 16.28 17.35 2.09
C SER A 122 16.97 15.99 1.98
N CYS A 123 16.26 14.97 2.49
CA CYS A 123 16.66 13.58 2.46
C CYS A 123 15.43 12.66 2.30
N GLY A 124 15.68 11.35 2.16
CA GLY A 124 14.62 10.36 2.02
C GLY A 124 15.16 8.93 1.93
N CYS A 125 14.24 8.00 1.70
CA CYS A 125 14.54 6.57 1.50
C CYS A 125 13.67 6.02 0.37
N VAL A 126 14.20 5.05 -0.38
CA VAL A 126 13.38 4.20 -1.26
C VAL A 126 12.54 3.26 -0.39
N THR A 127 11.29 3.00 -0.77
CA THR A 127 10.38 2.09 -0.08
C THR A 127 9.66 1.21 -1.10
N SER A 128 9.05 0.11 -0.68
CA SER A 128 8.36 -0.85 -1.56
C SER A 128 7.12 -0.29 -2.25
N GLY A 129 6.57 0.83 -1.76
CA GLY A 129 5.43 1.51 -2.37
C GLY A 129 4.78 2.52 -1.43
N GLY A 130 3.76 3.24 -1.93
CA GLY A 130 3.16 4.38 -1.22
C GLY A 130 2.58 4.05 0.15
N THR A 131 2.11 2.81 0.38
CA THR A 131 1.65 2.40 1.72
C THR A 131 2.80 2.39 2.73
N GLU A 132 3.96 1.83 2.37
CA GLU A 132 5.13 1.82 3.27
C GLU A 132 5.65 3.25 3.49
N SER A 133 5.69 4.09 2.46
CA SER A 133 6.10 5.49 2.61
C SER A 133 5.24 6.25 3.63
N ILE A 134 3.91 6.07 3.59
CA ILE A 134 2.99 6.67 4.57
C ILE A 134 3.23 6.10 5.98
N LEU A 135 3.41 4.78 6.10
CA LEU A 135 3.67 4.13 7.38
C LEU A 135 4.97 4.67 8.02
N MET A 136 6.05 4.77 7.24
CA MET A 136 7.34 5.26 7.73
C MET A 136 7.27 6.72 8.18
N ALA A 137 6.57 7.58 7.44
CA ALA A 137 6.33 8.97 7.85
C ALA A 137 5.55 9.05 9.17
N CYS A 138 4.45 8.28 9.30
CA CYS A 138 3.64 8.26 10.52
C CYS A 138 4.46 7.77 11.73
N LYS A 139 5.25 6.71 11.54
CA LYS A 139 6.12 6.14 12.58
C LYS A 139 7.19 7.14 13.01
N ALA A 140 7.83 7.84 12.07
CA ALA A 140 8.81 8.88 12.37
C ALA A 140 8.21 10.03 13.19
N TYR A 141 7.04 10.56 12.79
CA TYR A 141 6.37 11.62 13.55
C TYR A 141 5.87 11.16 14.93
N ARG A 142 5.45 9.89 15.06
CA ARG A 142 5.10 9.30 16.35
C ARG A 142 6.31 9.26 17.29
N ASP A 143 7.45 8.79 16.81
CA ASP A 143 8.67 8.70 17.63
C ASP A 143 9.14 10.10 18.07
N LEU A 144 9.08 11.09 17.18
CA LEU A 144 9.31 12.50 17.53
C LEU A 144 8.31 13.02 18.58
N ALA A 145 7.04 12.62 18.50
CA ALA A 145 6.03 12.99 19.50
C ALA A 145 6.29 12.35 20.87
N PHE A 146 6.81 11.11 20.91
CA PHE A 146 7.25 10.46 22.15
C PHE A 146 8.42 11.22 22.80
N GLU A 147 9.38 11.69 22.03
CA GLU A 147 10.47 12.55 22.53
C GLU A 147 9.95 13.86 23.15
N LYS A 148 8.81 14.37 22.65
CA LYS A 148 8.10 15.52 23.22
C LYS A 148 7.20 15.17 24.41
N GLY A 149 7.19 13.92 24.87
CA GLY A 149 6.39 13.44 26.01
C GLY A 149 4.93 13.08 25.70
N ILE A 150 4.54 13.03 24.42
CA ILE A 150 3.16 12.71 24.02
C ILE A 150 2.93 11.20 24.06
N LYS A 151 2.19 10.70 25.05
CA LYS A 151 1.98 9.24 25.25
C LYS A 151 1.15 8.56 24.16
N THR A 152 0.18 9.27 23.58
CA THR A 152 -0.70 8.75 22.52
C THR A 152 -0.78 9.76 21.39
N PRO A 153 0.15 9.73 20.42
CA PRO A 153 0.16 10.66 19.30
C PRO A 153 -1.11 10.56 18.43
N GLU A 154 -1.55 11.71 17.90
CA GLU A 154 -2.74 11.80 17.05
C GLU A 154 -2.36 12.18 15.61
N ILE A 155 -2.95 11.49 14.62
CA ILE A 155 -2.94 11.85 13.20
C ILE A 155 -4.22 12.62 12.90
N VAL A 156 -4.11 13.87 12.50
CA VAL A 156 -5.25 14.65 11.96
C VAL A 156 -5.14 14.65 10.45
N ALA A 157 -6.09 14.01 9.76
CA ALA A 157 -6.06 13.85 8.30
C ALA A 157 -7.45 14.04 7.68
N PRO A 158 -7.56 14.51 6.42
CA PRO A 158 -8.85 14.62 5.73
C PRO A 158 -9.56 13.28 5.61
N GLN A 159 -10.89 13.27 5.53
CA GLN A 159 -11.68 12.07 5.26
C GLN A 159 -11.22 11.32 3.99
N SER A 160 -10.78 12.04 2.96
CA SER A 160 -10.29 11.49 1.69
C SER A 160 -8.87 10.90 1.75
N ALA A 161 -8.10 11.14 2.82
CA ALA A 161 -6.72 10.66 2.86
C ALA A 161 -6.64 9.12 2.84
N HIS A 162 -5.59 8.59 2.22
CA HIS A 162 -5.46 7.16 1.91
C HIS A 162 -5.72 6.24 3.12
N ALA A 163 -6.25 5.03 2.88
CA ALA A 163 -6.53 4.06 3.95
C ALA A 163 -5.29 3.63 4.74
N ALA A 164 -4.08 3.80 4.16
CA ALA A 164 -2.81 3.55 4.85
C ALA A 164 -2.64 4.36 6.14
N PHE A 165 -3.26 5.54 6.28
CA PHE A 165 -3.24 6.29 7.55
C PHE A 165 -4.00 5.56 8.66
N ASN A 166 -5.12 4.89 8.36
CA ASN A 166 -5.81 4.04 9.34
C ASN A 166 -4.96 2.83 9.71
N LYS A 167 -4.27 2.23 8.72
CA LYS A 167 -3.33 1.13 8.98
C LYS A 167 -2.19 1.59 9.89
N ALA A 168 -1.61 2.77 9.63
CA ALA A 168 -0.57 3.38 10.46
C ALA A 168 -1.06 3.58 11.90
N ALA A 169 -2.25 4.18 12.05
CA ALA A 169 -2.85 4.41 13.35
C ALA A 169 -3.03 3.11 14.16
N SER A 170 -3.56 2.08 13.51
CA SER A 170 -3.72 0.76 14.12
C SER A 170 -2.38 0.09 14.46
N TYR A 171 -1.41 0.10 13.54
CA TYR A 171 -0.14 -0.63 13.71
C TYR A 171 0.76 0.03 14.75
N PHE A 172 0.78 1.36 14.79
CA PHE A 172 1.72 2.12 15.60
C PHE A 172 1.11 2.67 16.89
N GLY A 173 -0.15 2.33 17.20
CA GLY A 173 -0.82 2.74 18.43
C GLY A 173 -1.13 4.25 18.47
N MET A 174 -1.47 4.83 17.32
CA MET A 174 -1.82 6.24 17.22
C MET A 174 -3.34 6.41 17.09
N LYS A 175 -3.86 7.53 17.56
CA LYS A 175 -5.25 7.92 17.29
C LYS A 175 -5.33 8.60 15.92
N ILE A 176 -6.35 8.30 15.13
CA ILE A 176 -6.60 9.01 13.86
C ILE A 176 -7.92 9.78 13.93
N VAL A 177 -7.86 11.07 13.64
CA VAL A 177 -9.01 11.98 13.55
C VAL A 177 -9.21 12.35 12.09
N ARG A 178 -10.33 11.92 11.51
CA ARG A 178 -10.70 12.22 10.12
C ARG A 178 -11.53 13.49 10.07
N VAL A 179 -11.00 14.55 9.48
CA VAL A 179 -11.68 15.86 9.36
C VAL A 179 -12.52 15.95 8.08
N PRO A 180 -13.68 16.64 8.10
CA PRO A 180 -14.60 16.69 6.97
C PRO A 180 -14.04 17.44 5.77
N LEU A 181 -14.67 17.20 4.62
CA LEU A 181 -14.37 17.89 3.37
C LEU A 181 -15.37 19.02 3.11
N THR A 182 -14.93 20.01 2.33
CA THR A 182 -15.81 21.02 1.75
C THR A 182 -16.64 20.41 0.62
N LYS A 183 -17.60 21.18 0.09
CA LYS A 183 -18.39 20.75 -1.10
C LYS A 183 -17.52 20.49 -2.33
N MET A 184 -16.29 21.04 -2.38
CA MET A 184 -15.33 20.85 -3.46
C MET A 184 -14.41 19.63 -3.25
N MET A 185 -14.67 18.80 -2.24
CA MET A 185 -13.86 17.62 -1.88
C MET A 185 -12.44 17.96 -1.37
N GLU A 186 -12.21 19.20 -0.97
CA GLU A 186 -11.00 19.66 -0.29
C GLU A 186 -11.16 19.58 1.23
N VAL A 187 -10.06 19.57 1.98
CA VAL A 187 -10.13 19.57 3.45
C VAL A 187 -10.70 20.89 4.00
N ASP A 188 -11.62 20.82 4.96
CA ASP A 188 -12.01 22.02 5.71
C ASP A 188 -10.92 22.39 6.74
N VAL A 189 -10.07 23.35 6.35
CA VAL A 189 -8.94 23.82 7.17
C VAL A 189 -9.40 24.43 8.49
N ARG A 190 -10.60 25.02 8.58
CA ARG A 190 -11.09 25.64 9.82
C ARG A 190 -11.36 24.58 10.88
N VAL A 191 -12.00 23.48 10.50
CA VAL A 191 -12.26 22.34 11.39
C VAL A 191 -10.96 21.65 11.79
N SER A 192 -10.00 21.53 10.87
CA SER A 192 -8.66 21.00 11.16
C SER A 192 -7.89 21.85 12.17
N CYS A 193 -7.92 23.18 12.04
CA CYS A 193 -7.22 24.11 12.94
C CYS A 193 -7.86 24.17 14.34
N LEU A 194 -9.18 24.03 14.45
CA LEU A 194 -9.87 23.97 15.73
C LEU A 194 -9.46 22.74 16.54
N TRP A 195 -9.30 21.59 15.90
CA TRP A 195 -8.82 20.36 16.56
C TRP A 195 -7.40 20.51 17.12
N GLY A 196 -6.50 21.20 16.40
CA GLY A 196 -5.14 21.46 16.88
C GLY A 196 -5.05 22.39 18.10
N ARG A 197 -6.11 23.18 18.37
CA ARG A 197 -6.19 24.10 19.53
C ARG A 197 -6.93 23.50 20.72
N VAL A 198 -7.91 22.63 20.47
CA VAL A 198 -8.74 22.01 21.51
C VAL A 198 -8.15 20.64 21.84
N GLY A 199 -7.13 20.62 22.70
CA GLY A 199 -6.60 19.37 23.24
C GLY A 199 -7.72 18.50 23.82
N SER A 200 -7.78 17.25 23.36
CA SER A 200 -8.45 16.10 24.01
C SER A 200 -9.85 16.30 24.62
N SER A 201 -10.68 17.21 24.10
CA SER A 201 -12.08 17.34 24.54
C SER A 201 -13.03 16.94 23.40
N PRO A 202 -13.97 16.01 23.61
CA PRO A 202 -14.82 15.50 22.56
C PRO A 202 -15.80 16.59 22.13
N MET A 203 -15.62 17.08 20.90
CA MET A 203 -16.54 17.97 20.20
C MET A 203 -17.86 17.22 19.98
N LYS A 204 -18.77 17.27 20.95
CA LYS A 204 -20.12 16.67 20.90
C LYS A 204 -21.10 17.47 20.04
N ASP A 205 -20.73 18.67 19.62
CA ASP A 205 -21.67 19.65 19.05
C ASP A 205 -21.25 20.15 17.66
N LEU A 206 -21.18 19.24 16.69
CA LEU A 206 -21.29 19.63 15.28
C LEU A 206 -22.58 19.03 14.71
N PRO A 207 -23.45 19.85 14.07
CA PRO A 207 -24.69 19.37 13.50
C PRO A 207 -24.39 18.33 12.42
N ARG A 208 -24.99 17.14 12.55
CA ARG A 208 -25.07 16.20 11.44
C ARG A 208 -25.95 16.86 10.38
N ILE A 209 -25.36 17.15 9.22
CA ILE A 209 -26.09 17.44 7.98
C ILE A 209 -26.09 16.15 7.17
#